data_AF-A0A2K6K057-F1
#
_entry.id   AF-A0A2K6K057-F1
#
_cell.length_a   1.000
_cell.length_b   1.000
_cell.length_c   1.000
_cell.angle_alpha   90.00
_cell.angle_beta   90.00
_cell.angle_gamma   90.00
#
_symmetry.space_group_name_H-M   'P 1'
#
loop_
_entity.id
_entity.type
_entity.pdbx_description
1 polymer ?
#
loop_
_entity_poly.entity_id
_entity_poly.type
_entity_poly.pdbx_seq_one_letter_code
_entity_poly.pdbx_strand_id
1 'polypeptide(L)'
;MTMTPGPWLGLPAVPAVTLYKHDDPALTLVAGLTSNKPADKLRALPLWLSLQYLGLDGIVERIKHACQLSQRLQENLKKVNYIKILVEDELSSPVVVFRFFQELPDSDPVFKAIPVPTMTPSAVGRERHSCDALNRWLGDQLKQLVPASGLTVMDLEAEGTCVRFSPLMTAAVLGTRGEDVDQLVACIESKLPVLSSTLQLREEFKQEVEATAGLLYVDDPNWPGIGVVRYEHANDDKSSLKSDPEGEKIHAGLLKKLNELESDLTFKIGPEYKSMKSCLYVGMASEDMDVAELVETIAATAREIEENSRLLENMTEVVRKGIQEAQVELQKANEERLLEEGVLRQIPVVGSVLNWFSPVQALQKGRTFNLTAGSLESTEPIYVYKAQGAGVTPPPTPSGSRTKQRLPGQKPFKRSLRGSDALSETSSVSHIEDLEKVEHLSGGPEQITLEASSTEGHPGAPSPQHADQTEAFQKGAPHPEDDHPQMGKPGSRDLRLTQPVNSHL
;
A
#
# COMPACT_ATOMS: atom_id res chain seq x y z
N MET A 1 26.44 15.05 37.88
CA MET A 1 26.45 14.01 36.82
C MET A 1 25.09 13.33 36.85
N THR A 2 24.47 13.09 35.70
CA THR A 2 23.17 12.40 35.64
C THR A 2 23.29 11.19 34.72
N MET A 3 22.69 10.07 35.10
CA MET A 3 22.77 8.78 34.41
C MET A 3 21.44 8.02 34.49
N THR A 4 21.19 7.16 33.50
CA THR A 4 19.97 6.34 33.40
C THR A 4 20.34 4.84 33.45
N PRO A 5 20.53 4.26 34.64
CA PRO A 5 20.96 2.87 34.78
C PRO A 5 19.88 1.83 34.42
N GLY A 6 18.61 2.24 34.36
CA GLY A 6 17.48 1.34 34.06
C GLY A 6 17.68 0.49 32.79
N PRO A 7 17.85 1.10 31.61
CA PRO A 7 18.13 0.37 30.36
C PRO A 7 19.32 -0.59 30.42
N TRP A 8 20.44 -0.20 31.07
CA TRP A 8 21.64 -1.03 31.18
C TRP A 8 21.40 -2.31 31.99
N LEU A 9 20.48 -2.24 32.95
CA LEU A 9 20.08 -3.34 33.81
C LEU A 9 18.83 -4.08 33.31
N GLY A 10 18.20 -3.61 32.22
CA GLY A 10 16.97 -4.18 31.66
C GLY A 10 15.70 -3.80 32.45
N LEU A 11 15.75 -2.74 33.26
CA LEU A 11 14.72 -2.41 34.24
C LEU A 11 13.75 -1.34 33.72
N PRO A 12 12.44 -1.64 33.60
CA PRO A 12 11.44 -0.64 33.25
C PRO A 12 11.25 0.37 34.39
N ALA A 13 10.89 1.61 34.02
CA ALA A 13 10.47 2.69 34.92
C ALA A 13 11.45 3.12 36.04
N VAL A 14 12.72 2.71 36.00
CA VAL A 14 13.76 3.23 36.91
C VAL A 14 14.08 4.69 36.56
N PRO A 15 14.03 5.63 37.52
CA PRO A 15 14.32 7.04 37.25
C PRO A 15 15.80 7.31 36.96
N ALA A 16 16.08 8.46 36.34
CA ALA A 16 17.45 8.95 36.22
C ALA A 16 18.06 9.25 37.61
N VAL A 17 19.32 8.89 37.79
CA VAL A 17 20.10 9.13 39.01
C VAL A 17 20.99 10.35 38.79
N THR A 18 20.83 11.39 39.61
CA THR A 18 21.68 12.59 39.60
C THR A 18 22.60 12.60 40.81
N LEU A 19 23.91 12.48 40.56
CA LEU A 19 24.98 12.61 41.54
C LEU A 19 25.45 14.07 41.59
N TYR A 20 25.43 14.66 42.79
CA TYR A 20 25.90 16.02 43.07
C TYR A 20 27.19 15.97 43.90
N LYS A 21 28.09 16.96 43.72
CA LYS A 21 29.46 16.92 44.27
C LYS A 21 29.59 17.53 45.68
N HIS A 22 28.61 18.33 46.12
CA HIS A 22 28.67 19.00 47.42
C HIS A 22 27.88 18.22 48.46
N ASP A 23 28.54 17.87 49.57
CA ASP A 23 27.92 17.20 50.72
C ASP A 23 27.05 18.15 51.57
N ASP A 24 27.01 19.45 51.25
CA ASP A 24 26.21 20.44 51.95
C ASP A 24 24.70 20.20 51.68
N PRO A 25 23.91 19.87 52.72
CA PRO A 25 22.47 19.65 52.57
C PRO A 25 21.73 20.93 52.16
N ALA A 26 22.21 22.13 52.51
CA ALA A 26 21.58 23.39 52.10
C ALA A 26 21.72 23.63 50.60
N LEU A 27 22.91 23.41 50.02
CA LEU A 27 23.11 23.46 48.57
C LEU A 27 22.31 22.37 47.85
N THR A 28 22.20 21.18 48.44
CA THR A 28 21.44 20.05 47.88
C THR A 28 19.91 20.31 47.91
N LEU A 29 19.41 20.98 48.95
CA LEU A 29 18.04 21.49 49.06
C LEU A 29 17.76 22.57 48.02
N VAL A 30 18.65 23.57 47.88
CA VAL A 30 18.53 24.66 46.89
C VAL A 30 18.60 24.13 45.45
N ALA A 31 19.37 23.07 45.20
CA ALA A 31 19.40 22.37 43.91
C ALA A 31 18.15 21.51 43.63
N GLY A 32 17.19 21.43 44.56
CA GLY A 32 15.95 20.68 44.39
C GLY A 32 16.10 19.15 44.39
N LEU A 33 17.26 18.63 44.80
CA LEU A 33 17.60 17.20 44.71
C LEU A 33 17.01 16.35 45.84
N THR A 34 16.46 16.98 46.88
CA THR A 34 15.84 16.31 48.03
C THR A 34 14.31 16.18 47.87
N SER A 35 13.79 14.98 47.60
CA SER A 35 12.35 14.72 47.74
C SER A 35 12.02 14.07 49.10
N ASN A 36 11.12 14.71 49.84
CA ASN A 36 10.59 14.18 51.11
C ASN A 36 9.39 13.23 50.92
N LYS A 37 8.96 12.96 49.68
CA LYS A 37 7.81 12.07 49.39
C LYS A 37 8.24 10.61 49.57
N PRO A 38 7.51 9.78 50.35
CA PRO A 38 7.87 8.38 50.54
C PRO A 38 7.80 7.57 49.23
N ALA A 39 6.90 7.94 48.31
CA ALA A 39 6.80 7.35 46.98
C ALA A 39 8.10 7.48 46.16
N ASP A 40 8.85 8.58 46.30
CA ASP A 40 10.12 8.76 45.59
C ASP A 40 11.24 7.88 46.16
N LYS A 41 11.20 7.55 47.46
CA LYS A 41 12.13 6.59 48.07
C LYS A 41 11.90 5.17 47.57
N LEU A 42 10.64 4.79 47.32
CA LEU A 42 10.30 3.47 46.77
C LEU A 42 10.80 3.27 45.32
N ARG A 43 10.96 4.36 44.54
CA ARG A 43 11.50 4.29 43.16
C ARG A 43 12.95 3.79 43.08
N ALA A 44 13.70 3.81 44.19
CA ALA A 44 15.04 3.25 44.25
C ALA A 44 15.07 1.72 44.41
N LEU A 45 13.97 1.07 44.83
CA LEU A 45 13.96 -0.35 45.15
C LEU A 45 14.29 -1.28 43.96
N PRO A 46 13.74 -1.10 42.73
CA PRO A 46 14.07 -1.98 41.60
C PRO A 46 15.55 -1.89 41.20
N LEU A 47 16.12 -0.68 41.26
CA LEU A 47 17.54 -0.45 41.04
C LEU A 47 18.37 -1.13 42.14
N TRP A 48 18.05 -0.87 43.41
CA TRP A 48 18.78 -1.46 44.55
C TRP A 48 18.77 -2.99 44.52
N LEU A 49 17.61 -3.62 44.33
CA LEU A 49 17.49 -5.08 44.22
C LEU A 49 18.35 -5.65 43.08
N SER A 50 18.40 -4.94 41.94
CA SER A 50 19.18 -5.38 40.77
C SER A 50 20.69 -5.22 40.96
N LEU A 51 21.12 -4.16 41.65
CA LEU A 51 22.51 -3.98 42.05
C LEU A 51 22.96 -5.04 43.07
N GLN A 52 22.07 -5.46 43.98
CA GLN A 52 22.35 -6.57 44.91
C GLN A 52 22.37 -7.93 44.19
N TYR A 53 21.48 -8.17 43.24
CA TYR A 53 21.37 -9.44 42.50
C TYR A 53 22.51 -9.67 41.51
N LEU A 54 22.93 -8.63 40.77
CA LEU A 54 24.01 -8.73 39.78
C LEU A 54 25.41 -8.53 40.36
N GLY A 55 25.51 -7.88 41.53
CA GLY A 55 26.79 -7.43 42.09
C GLY A 55 27.51 -6.43 41.17
N LEU A 56 28.78 -6.15 41.46
CA LEU A 56 29.61 -5.33 40.57
C LEU A 56 29.94 -6.10 39.27
N ASP A 57 30.31 -7.37 39.40
CA ASP A 57 30.82 -8.17 38.29
C ASP A 57 29.76 -8.41 37.20
N GLY A 58 28.50 -8.70 37.56
CA GLY A 58 27.42 -8.88 36.58
C GLY A 58 27.03 -7.58 35.85
N ILE A 59 27.28 -6.41 36.45
CA ILE A 59 27.10 -5.11 35.76
C ILE A 59 28.26 -4.90 34.78
N VAL A 60 29.50 -5.16 35.21
CA VAL A 60 30.69 -5.06 34.37
C VAL A 60 30.63 -6.06 33.21
N GLU A 61 30.13 -7.27 33.43
CA GLU A 61 29.89 -8.29 32.41
C GLU A 61 28.85 -7.84 31.38
N ARG A 62 27.70 -7.28 31.82
CA ARG A 62 26.68 -6.73 30.91
C ARG A 62 27.21 -5.58 30.05
N ILE A 63 28.03 -4.70 30.61
CA ILE A 63 28.67 -3.61 29.86
C ILE A 63 29.70 -4.18 28.86
N LYS A 64 30.55 -5.12 29.28
CA LYS A 64 31.50 -5.83 28.39
C LYS A 64 30.77 -6.53 27.24
N HIS A 65 29.69 -7.24 27.52
CA HIS A 65 28.87 -7.93 26.52
C HIS A 65 28.27 -6.93 25.51
N ALA A 66 27.73 -5.80 25.98
CA ALA A 66 27.25 -4.75 25.08
C ALA A 66 28.36 -4.18 24.19
N CYS A 67 29.56 -3.92 24.73
CA CYS A 67 30.71 -3.51 23.92
C CYS A 67 31.13 -4.59 22.91
N GLN A 68 31.13 -5.87 23.29
CA GLN A 68 31.46 -7.00 22.39
C GLN A 68 30.46 -7.14 21.23
N LEU A 69 29.16 -6.96 21.49
CA LEU A 69 28.14 -6.94 20.44
C LEU A 69 28.34 -5.78 19.46
N SER A 70 28.65 -4.58 19.97
CA SER A 70 28.95 -3.40 19.14
C SER A 70 30.24 -3.59 18.33
N GLN A 71 31.30 -4.13 18.92
CA GLN A 71 32.56 -4.49 18.24
C GLN A 71 32.30 -5.47 17.10
N ARG A 72 31.59 -6.58 17.37
CA ARG A 72 31.23 -7.60 16.37
C ARG A 72 30.46 -7.00 15.18
N LEU A 73 29.50 -6.11 15.45
CA LEU A 73 28.79 -5.39 14.39
C LEU A 73 29.73 -4.46 13.61
N GLN A 74 30.54 -3.64 14.30
CA GLN A 74 31.45 -2.68 13.66
C GLN A 74 32.51 -3.37 12.78
N GLU A 75 33.09 -4.47 13.25
CA GLU A 75 34.06 -5.28 12.50
C GLU A 75 33.45 -5.96 11.27
N ASN A 76 32.18 -6.38 11.34
CA ASN A 76 31.50 -6.95 10.19
C ASN A 76 31.06 -5.86 9.20
N LEU A 77 30.47 -4.75 9.65
CA LEU A 77 30.08 -3.64 8.77
C LEU A 77 31.27 -3.01 8.04
N LYS A 78 32.48 -3.01 8.62
CA LYS A 78 33.74 -2.61 7.94
C LYS A 78 34.10 -3.46 6.72
N LYS A 79 33.46 -4.63 6.51
CA LYS A 79 33.63 -5.52 5.34
C LYS A 79 32.52 -5.32 4.30
N VAL A 80 31.45 -4.62 4.66
CA VAL A 80 30.21 -4.50 3.87
C VAL A 80 30.27 -3.22 3.02
N ASN A 81 30.25 -3.39 1.71
CA ASN A 81 30.24 -2.27 0.76
C ASN A 81 29.00 -1.38 0.92
N TYR A 82 29.13 -0.09 0.60
CA TYR A 82 28.06 0.91 0.66
C TYR A 82 27.46 1.17 2.06
N ILE A 83 28.08 0.69 3.13
CA ILE A 83 27.75 1.07 4.51
C ILE A 83 28.86 1.98 5.06
N LYS A 84 28.49 3.22 5.43
CA LYS A 84 29.36 4.15 6.15
C LYS A 84 29.07 4.06 7.66
N ILE A 85 30.10 3.84 8.46
CA ILE A 85 30.04 3.94 9.92
C ILE A 85 30.37 5.39 10.31
N LEU A 86 29.62 5.95 11.27
CA LEU A 86 29.78 7.36 11.70
C LEU A 86 30.56 7.51 13.02
N VAL A 87 30.80 6.41 13.73
CA VAL A 87 31.57 6.36 14.98
C VAL A 87 32.61 5.24 14.85
N GLU A 88 33.82 5.60 14.40
CA GLU A 88 34.90 4.65 14.11
C GLU A 88 36.03 4.66 15.15
N ASP A 89 36.30 5.81 15.77
CA ASP A 89 37.52 6.09 16.57
C ASP A 89 37.44 5.60 18.03
N GLU A 90 36.29 5.06 18.46
CA GLU A 90 36.08 4.47 19.78
C GLU A 90 35.92 2.94 19.68
N LEU A 91 37.03 2.20 19.69
CA LEU A 91 37.00 0.72 19.68
C LEU A 91 36.30 0.08 20.90
N SER A 92 35.97 0.87 21.94
CA SER A 92 35.22 0.45 23.13
C SER A 92 33.77 0.93 23.14
N SER A 93 33.29 1.65 22.12
CA SER A 93 31.98 2.31 22.18
C SER A 93 30.82 1.30 22.25
N PRO A 94 29.89 1.43 23.21
CA PRO A 94 28.71 0.56 23.32
C PRO A 94 27.60 0.92 22.32
N VAL A 95 27.89 1.74 21.30
CA VAL A 95 26.95 2.22 20.28
C VAL A 95 27.63 2.17 18.91
N VAL A 96 26.93 1.66 17.90
CA VAL A 96 27.34 1.77 16.49
C VAL A 96 26.28 2.57 15.75
N VAL A 97 26.70 3.61 15.03
CA VAL A 97 25.83 4.37 14.12
C VAL A 97 26.34 4.16 12.70
N PHE A 98 25.46 3.75 11.80
CA PHE A 98 25.79 3.47 10.40
C PHE A 98 24.68 3.94 9.46
N ARG A 99 25.02 4.13 8.18
CA ARG A 99 24.06 4.44 7.12
C ARG A 99 24.50 3.85 5.78
N PHE A 100 23.53 3.49 4.94
CA PHE A 100 23.74 3.26 3.51
C PHE A 100 24.19 4.55 2.83
N PHE A 101 25.20 4.43 1.97
CA PHE A 101 25.80 5.52 1.21
C PHE A 101 26.44 4.99 -0.08
N GLN A 102 26.13 5.64 -1.21
CA GLN A 102 26.68 5.33 -2.52
C GLN A 102 26.82 6.64 -3.30
N GLU A 103 28.05 7.00 -3.70
CA GLU A 103 28.27 8.11 -4.65
C GLU A 103 27.68 7.71 -6.00
N LEU A 104 26.83 8.56 -6.60
CA LEU A 104 26.45 8.43 -8.01
C LEU A 104 27.61 8.94 -8.88
N PRO A 105 27.89 8.33 -10.05
CA PRO A 105 29.04 8.70 -10.87
C PRO A 105 28.94 10.08 -11.55
N ASP A 106 27.75 10.70 -11.60
CA ASP A 106 27.54 12.01 -12.23
C ASP A 106 27.90 13.18 -11.29
N SER A 107 29.21 13.40 -11.13
CA SER A 107 29.79 14.71 -10.82
C SER A 107 31.24 14.74 -11.29
N ASP A 108 31.59 15.74 -12.11
CA ASP A 108 32.85 15.81 -12.87
C ASP A 108 34.11 15.46 -12.03
N PRO A 109 34.94 14.50 -12.47
CA PRO A 109 36.16 14.11 -11.74
C PRO A 109 37.25 15.20 -11.74
N VAL A 110 37.01 16.34 -12.41
CA VAL A 110 37.95 17.45 -12.59
C VAL A 110 38.29 18.17 -11.27
N PHE A 111 37.42 18.13 -10.25
CA PHE A 111 37.59 18.91 -9.02
C PHE A 111 38.11 18.16 -7.77
N LYS A 112 38.31 16.84 -7.79
CA LYS A 112 38.90 16.09 -6.64
C LYS A 112 40.44 16.31 -6.50
N ALA A 113 40.96 17.51 -6.82
CA ALA A 113 42.41 17.77 -6.95
C ALA A 113 42.96 19.15 -6.50
N ILE A 114 42.21 20.04 -5.82
CA ILE A 114 42.80 21.12 -4.99
C ILE A 114 42.00 21.28 -3.67
N PRO A 115 42.64 21.27 -2.48
CA PRO A 115 41.97 21.64 -1.23
C PRO A 115 41.82 23.16 -1.12
N VAL A 116 40.68 23.70 -1.55
CA VAL A 116 40.29 25.11 -1.34
C VAL A 116 39.06 25.19 -0.42
N PRO A 117 39.09 25.93 0.70
CA PRO A 117 38.04 25.91 1.71
C PRO A 117 36.84 26.81 1.36
N THR A 118 36.29 26.73 0.14
CA THR A 118 35.11 27.52 -0.27
C THR A 118 34.28 26.83 -1.37
N MET A 119 33.70 25.67 -1.07
CA MET A 119 32.60 25.12 -1.90
C MET A 119 31.24 25.59 -1.38
N THR A 120 30.30 25.84 -2.29
CA THR A 120 28.96 26.32 -1.95
C THR A 120 28.09 25.20 -1.36
N PRO A 121 27.25 25.48 -0.34
CA PRO A 121 26.54 24.43 0.40
C PRO A 121 25.42 23.72 -0.37
N SER A 122 25.07 24.19 -1.57
CA SER A 122 23.90 23.71 -2.33
C SER A 122 24.05 22.28 -2.87
N ALA A 123 25.21 21.94 -3.46
CA ALA A 123 25.43 20.62 -4.05
C ALA A 123 25.46 19.52 -2.98
N VAL A 124 26.30 19.70 -1.95
CA VAL A 124 26.49 18.74 -0.86
C VAL A 124 25.23 18.54 -0.01
N GLY A 125 24.26 19.46 -0.06
CA GLY A 125 22.93 19.26 0.52
C GLY A 125 22.12 18.20 -0.23
N ARG A 126 21.97 18.34 -1.56
CA ARG A 126 21.19 17.41 -2.39
C ARG A 126 21.74 15.97 -2.33
N GLU A 127 23.06 15.84 -2.30
CA GLU A 127 23.75 14.54 -2.28
C GLU A 127 23.58 13.78 -0.96
N ARG A 128 23.59 14.48 0.19
CA ARG A 128 23.34 13.87 1.52
C ARG A 128 21.94 13.27 1.64
N HIS A 129 20.92 14.00 1.18
CA HIS A 129 19.51 13.64 1.42
C HIS A 129 18.95 12.57 0.49
N SER A 130 19.64 12.26 -0.63
CA SER A 130 19.25 11.24 -1.60
C SER A 130 18.93 9.86 -0.97
N CYS A 131 19.67 9.51 0.08
CA CYS A 131 19.60 8.22 0.76
C CYS A 131 18.82 8.24 2.09
N ASP A 132 18.22 9.36 2.51
CA ASP A 132 17.57 9.46 3.82
C ASP A 132 16.33 8.54 3.92
N ALA A 133 15.48 8.53 2.89
CA ALA A 133 14.36 7.60 2.81
C ALA A 133 14.80 6.13 2.73
N LEU A 134 15.86 5.83 1.95
CA LEU A 134 16.46 4.50 1.83
C LEU A 134 16.98 4.00 3.19
N ASN A 135 17.63 4.87 3.97
CA ASN A 135 18.11 4.56 5.31
C ASN A 135 16.98 4.36 6.32
N ARG A 136 15.90 5.16 6.23
CA ARG A 136 14.68 4.97 7.04
C ARG A 136 14.06 3.60 6.77
N TRP A 137 13.87 3.26 5.50
CA TRP A 137 13.34 1.97 5.06
C TRP A 137 14.23 0.80 5.48
N LEU A 138 15.55 0.89 5.26
CA LEU A 138 16.51 -0.12 5.70
C LEU A 138 16.39 -0.35 7.22
N GLY A 139 16.46 0.71 8.02
CA GLY A 139 16.36 0.60 9.48
C GLY A 139 15.04 -0.01 9.95
N ASP A 140 13.92 0.29 9.30
CA ASP A 140 12.61 -0.30 9.62
C ASP A 140 12.48 -1.77 9.16
N GLN A 141 13.07 -2.14 8.02
CA GLN A 141 13.17 -3.54 7.60
C GLN A 141 14.04 -4.37 8.55
N LEU A 142 15.18 -3.85 8.98
CA LEU A 142 16.07 -4.57 9.90
C LEU A 142 15.44 -4.76 11.30
N LYS A 143 14.66 -3.78 11.80
CA LYS A 143 13.86 -3.94 13.03
C LYS A 143 12.83 -5.08 12.91
N GLN A 144 12.22 -5.25 11.74
CA GLN A 144 11.22 -6.32 11.50
C GLN A 144 11.88 -7.69 11.34
N LEU A 145 13.03 -7.77 10.67
CA LEU A 145 13.75 -9.02 10.39
C LEU A 145 14.56 -9.53 11.60
N VAL A 146 15.13 -8.64 12.41
CA VAL A 146 15.90 -8.99 13.61
C VAL A 146 15.46 -8.13 14.80
N PRO A 147 14.25 -8.33 15.38
CA PRO A 147 13.73 -7.50 16.47
C PRO A 147 14.65 -7.48 17.70
N ALA A 148 15.34 -8.59 17.98
CA ALA A 148 16.28 -8.75 19.09
C ALA A 148 17.45 -7.74 19.04
N SER A 149 17.80 -7.19 17.87
CA SER A 149 18.87 -6.20 17.72
C SER A 149 18.55 -4.83 18.34
N GLY A 150 17.27 -4.49 18.54
CA GLY A 150 16.87 -3.23 19.16
C GLY A 150 17.26 -1.95 18.41
N LEU A 151 17.39 -2.02 17.08
CA LEU A 151 17.80 -0.88 16.25
C LEU A 151 16.87 0.33 16.38
N THR A 152 17.46 1.51 16.43
CA THR A 152 16.76 2.80 16.37
C THR A 152 17.08 3.48 15.04
N VAL A 153 16.08 4.01 14.34
CA VAL A 153 16.32 4.98 13.25
C VAL A 153 16.34 6.37 13.88
N MET A 154 17.31 7.19 13.50
CA MET A 154 17.47 8.56 14.01
C MET A 154 17.98 9.49 12.91
N ASP A 155 17.59 10.75 12.95
CA ASP A 155 18.06 11.77 12.02
C ASP A 155 19.17 12.60 12.68
N LEU A 156 20.31 12.76 11.98
CA LEU A 156 21.47 13.53 12.43
C LEU A 156 21.65 14.78 11.56
N GLU A 157 21.72 15.95 12.18
CA GLU A 157 21.77 17.27 11.49
C GLU A 157 22.88 17.38 10.42
N ALA A 158 24.00 16.66 10.59
CA ALA A 158 25.15 16.70 9.68
C ALA A 158 25.23 15.53 8.67
N GLU A 159 24.57 14.40 8.94
CA GLU A 159 24.76 13.13 8.20
C GLU A 159 23.47 12.50 7.65
N GLY A 160 22.30 13.06 7.98
CA GLY A 160 21.00 12.57 7.51
C GLY A 160 20.43 11.43 8.37
N THR A 161 19.54 10.65 7.78
CA THR A 161 18.88 9.51 8.44
C THR A 161 19.84 8.34 8.60
N CYS A 162 20.01 7.88 9.83
CA CYS A 162 20.98 6.86 10.23
C CYS A 162 20.34 5.75 11.07
N VAL A 163 20.99 4.59 11.09
CA VAL A 163 20.61 3.44 11.90
C VAL A 163 21.57 3.32 13.09
N ARG A 164 21.02 3.25 14.30
CA ARG A 164 21.75 3.15 15.57
C ARG A 164 21.51 1.80 16.23
N PHE A 165 22.59 1.03 16.39
CA PHE A 165 22.67 -0.13 17.27
C PHE A 165 23.22 0.30 18.63
N SER A 166 22.58 -0.12 19.73
CA SER A 166 22.92 0.33 21.08
C SER A 166 22.61 -0.75 22.12
N PRO A 167 23.33 -1.89 22.10
CA PRO A 167 23.06 -3.05 22.96
C PRO A 167 23.09 -2.71 24.45
N LEU A 168 23.86 -1.70 24.90
CA LEU A 168 23.85 -1.23 26.28
C LEU A 168 22.49 -0.67 26.74
N MET A 169 21.60 -0.30 25.81
CA MET A 169 20.26 0.20 26.11
C MET A 169 19.15 -0.84 25.82
N THR A 170 19.47 -1.93 25.11
CA THR A 170 18.47 -2.85 24.54
C THR A 170 18.72 -4.32 24.87
N ALA A 171 19.97 -4.79 24.90
CA ALA A 171 20.28 -6.22 25.03
C ALA A 171 19.84 -6.82 26.37
N ALA A 172 19.85 -6.01 27.45
CA ALA A 172 19.36 -6.44 28.75
C ALA A 172 17.82 -6.63 28.82
N VAL A 173 17.07 -6.11 27.83
CA VAL A 173 15.61 -6.26 27.71
C VAL A 173 15.25 -7.28 26.61
N LEU A 174 15.95 -7.23 25.48
CA LEU A 174 15.66 -8.04 24.28
C LEU A 174 16.40 -9.38 24.26
N GLY A 175 17.39 -9.58 25.13
CA GLY A 175 18.18 -10.81 25.18
C GLY A 175 19.22 -10.96 24.06
N THR A 176 19.56 -9.87 23.36
CA THR A 176 20.42 -9.83 22.16
C THR A 176 21.74 -10.59 22.34
N ARG A 177 22.11 -11.38 21.34
CA ARG A 177 23.29 -12.25 21.28
C ARG A 177 24.18 -11.93 20.09
N GLY A 178 25.36 -12.55 20.05
CA GLY A 178 26.22 -12.51 18.85
C GLY A 178 25.55 -13.13 17.62
N GLU A 179 24.67 -14.12 17.84
CA GLU A 179 23.83 -14.78 16.83
C GLU A 179 22.90 -13.77 16.12
N ASP A 180 22.23 -12.89 16.89
CA ASP A 180 21.38 -11.82 16.34
C ASP A 180 22.19 -10.77 15.57
N VAL A 181 23.44 -10.51 15.98
CA VAL A 181 24.34 -9.58 15.29
C VAL A 181 24.82 -10.14 13.95
N ASP A 182 25.10 -11.44 13.87
CA ASP A 182 25.44 -12.10 12.60
C ASP A 182 24.22 -12.14 11.66
N GLN A 183 23.03 -12.46 12.18
CA GLN A 183 21.78 -12.41 11.42
C GLN A 183 21.50 -10.98 10.91
N LEU A 184 21.75 -9.96 11.74
CA LEU A 184 21.61 -8.55 11.34
C LEU A 184 22.53 -8.20 10.17
N VAL A 185 23.79 -8.62 10.19
CA VAL A 185 24.74 -8.39 9.08
C VAL A 185 24.24 -9.09 7.81
N ALA A 186 23.85 -10.36 7.88
CA ALA A 186 23.30 -11.09 6.74
C ALA A 186 22.01 -10.43 6.18
N CYS A 187 21.16 -9.86 7.05
CA CYS A 187 20.00 -9.09 6.62
C CYS A 187 20.38 -7.75 5.94
N ILE A 188 21.47 -7.09 6.36
CA ILE A 188 21.98 -5.88 5.69
C ILE A 188 22.51 -6.25 4.29
N GLU A 189 23.38 -7.26 4.21
CA GLU A 189 23.94 -7.76 2.94
C GLU A 189 22.84 -8.21 1.97
N SER A 190 21.80 -8.89 2.46
CA SER A 190 20.64 -9.31 1.66
C SER A 190 19.80 -8.13 1.10
N LYS A 191 19.83 -6.95 1.72
CA LYS A 191 19.04 -5.78 1.27
C LYS A 191 19.84 -4.77 0.43
N LEU A 192 21.17 -4.79 0.51
CA LEU A 192 22.03 -3.87 -0.24
C LEU A 192 21.82 -3.90 -1.78
N PRO A 193 21.67 -5.06 -2.46
CA PRO A 193 21.42 -5.08 -3.90
C PRO A 193 20.15 -4.32 -4.29
N VAL A 194 19.08 -4.43 -3.49
CA VAL A 194 17.80 -3.74 -3.71
C VAL A 194 17.94 -2.23 -3.46
N LEU A 195 18.70 -1.82 -2.44
CA LEU A 195 18.99 -0.40 -2.18
C LEU A 195 19.77 0.24 -3.33
N SER A 196 20.85 -0.39 -3.78
CA SER A 196 21.69 0.10 -4.88
C SER A 196 20.96 0.11 -6.22
N SER A 197 20.20 -0.95 -6.54
CA SER A 197 19.35 -1.00 -7.74
C SER A 197 18.31 0.12 -7.71
N THR A 198 17.57 0.27 -6.61
CA THR A 198 16.55 1.32 -6.47
C THR A 198 17.15 2.73 -6.58
N LEU A 199 18.36 2.95 -6.05
CA LEU A 199 19.04 4.24 -6.14
C LEU A 199 19.46 4.57 -7.58
N GLN A 200 19.92 3.59 -8.36
CA GLN A 200 20.30 3.77 -9.77
C GLN A 200 19.06 3.98 -10.66
N LEU A 201 18.03 3.14 -10.50
CA LEU A 201 16.82 3.14 -11.33
C LEU A 201 15.94 4.38 -11.12
N ARG A 202 16.15 5.16 -10.05
CA ARG A 202 15.45 6.44 -9.78
C ARG A 202 15.53 7.45 -10.93
N GLU A 203 16.73 7.68 -11.45
CA GLU A 203 16.93 8.70 -12.48
C GLU A 203 16.55 8.18 -13.87
N GLU A 204 16.75 6.88 -14.15
CA GLU A 204 16.20 6.19 -15.33
C GLU A 204 14.65 6.33 -15.37
N PHE A 205 13.99 6.04 -14.24
CA PHE A 205 12.53 6.16 -14.10
C PHE A 205 12.02 7.59 -14.19
N LYS A 206 12.71 8.56 -13.56
CA LYS A 206 12.35 9.97 -13.68
C LYS A 206 12.40 10.44 -15.14
N GLN A 207 13.47 10.10 -15.87
CA GLN A 207 13.62 10.49 -17.28
C GLN A 207 12.56 9.83 -18.18
N GLU A 208 12.26 8.55 -17.97
CA GLU A 208 11.23 7.84 -18.75
C GLU A 208 9.81 8.36 -18.46
N VAL A 209 9.50 8.71 -17.21
CA VAL A 209 8.24 9.37 -16.84
C VAL A 209 8.15 10.79 -17.43
N GLU A 210 9.23 11.58 -17.37
CA GLU A 210 9.28 12.92 -17.98
C GLU A 210 9.18 12.88 -19.52
N ALA A 211 9.56 11.76 -20.15
CA ALA A 211 9.39 11.52 -21.58
C ALA A 211 7.97 11.01 -21.98
N THR A 212 7.21 10.47 -21.02
CA THR A 212 5.94 9.78 -21.30
C THR A 212 4.73 10.70 -21.17
N ALA A 213 4.10 11.03 -22.31
CA ALA A 213 2.91 11.88 -22.36
C ALA A 213 1.73 11.32 -21.51
N GLY A 214 1.14 12.20 -20.70
CA GLY A 214 0.06 11.85 -19.76
C GLY A 214 0.55 11.43 -18.36
N LEU A 215 1.86 11.34 -18.13
CA LEU A 215 2.44 11.15 -16.80
C LEU A 215 3.19 12.39 -16.32
N LEU A 216 3.23 12.56 -15.00
CA LEU A 216 3.94 13.62 -14.29
C LEU A 216 4.75 13.00 -13.15
N TYR A 217 6.07 13.18 -13.17
CA TYR A 217 6.94 12.75 -12.08
C TYR A 217 6.76 13.64 -10.84
N VAL A 218 6.65 13.03 -9.66
CA VAL A 218 6.47 13.72 -8.38
C VAL A 218 7.68 13.46 -7.49
N ASP A 219 8.52 14.48 -7.35
CA ASP A 219 9.70 14.48 -6.47
C ASP A 219 9.30 14.50 -4.98
N ASP A 220 9.14 13.34 -4.34
CA ASP A 220 9.02 13.21 -2.87
C ASP A 220 10.28 12.59 -2.26
N PRO A 221 11.14 13.36 -1.56
CA PRO A 221 12.39 12.86 -0.99
C PRO A 221 12.18 11.92 0.21
N ASN A 222 10.95 11.77 0.71
CA ASN A 222 10.63 10.85 1.82
C ASN A 222 10.31 9.43 1.34
N TRP A 223 10.08 9.24 0.03
CA TRP A 223 9.76 7.93 -0.52
C TRP A 223 11.03 7.09 -0.72
N PRO A 224 11.10 5.83 -0.24
CA PRO A 224 12.27 4.97 -0.43
C PRO A 224 12.32 4.25 -1.78
N GLY A 225 11.19 4.11 -2.49
CA GLY A 225 11.12 3.38 -3.76
C GLY A 225 11.78 4.10 -4.95
N ILE A 226 11.49 3.62 -6.16
CA ILE A 226 12.03 4.19 -7.41
C ILE A 226 11.50 5.61 -7.65
N GLY A 227 10.23 5.88 -7.34
CA GLY A 227 9.64 7.18 -7.59
C GLY A 227 8.13 7.24 -7.35
N VAL A 228 7.56 8.39 -7.69
CA VAL A 228 6.13 8.70 -7.53
C VAL A 228 5.64 9.36 -8.81
N VAL A 229 4.44 8.99 -9.27
CA VAL A 229 3.87 9.42 -10.55
C VAL A 229 2.41 9.82 -10.37
N ARG A 230 1.99 10.91 -11.00
CA ARG A 230 0.57 11.26 -11.23
C ARG A 230 0.26 11.11 -12.72
N TYR A 231 -0.91 10.58 -13.04
CA TYR A 231 -1.49 10.61 -14.39
C TYR A 231 -2.26 11.93 -14.59
N GLU A 232 -1.90 12.72 -15.60
CA GLU A 232 -2.66 13.90 -16.06
C GLU A 232 -3.76 13.41 -17.02
N HIS A 233 -5.02 13.41 -16.57
CA HIS A 233 -6.18 13.04 -17.40
C HIS A 233 -6.72 14.23 -18.20
N ALA A 234 -7.57 13.97 -19.21
CA ALA A 234 -8.03 15.01 -20.14
C ALA A 234 -8.84 16.14 -19.49
N ASN A 235 -9.42 15.90 -18.31
CA ASN A 235 -10.19 16.87 -17.52
C ASN A 235 -9.39 17.47 -16.34
N ASP A 236 -8.05 17.30 -16.29
CA ASP A 236 -7.21 17.78 -15.18
C ASP A 236 -7.04 19.32 -15.21
N ASP A 237 -8.04 19.99 -14.64
CA ASP A 237 -8.24 21.43 -14.70
C ASP A 237 -7.18 22.15 -13.84
N LYS A 238 -6.14 22.68 -14.49
CA LYS A 238 -4.87 23.21 -13.90
C LYS A 238 -5.01 24.40 -12.94
N SER A 239 -6.23 24.69 -12.46
CA SER A 239 -6.57 25.74 -11.50
C SER A 239 -7.21 25.22 -10.20
N SER A 240 -7.65 23.95 -10.12
CA SER A 240 -8.58 23.47 -9.09
C SER A 240 -8.06 22.29 -8.23
N LEU A 241 -6.82 22.41 -7.73
CA LEU A 241 -6.05 21.47 -6.86
C LEU A 241 -6.73 20.98 -5.54
N LYS A 242 -8.05 21.09 -5.36
CA LYS A 242 -8.76 20.82 -4.10
C LYS A 242 -9.62 19.55 -4.11
N SER A 243 -10.11 19.10 -5.26
CA SER A 243 -10.85 17.83 -5.39
C SER A 243 -10.83 17.33 -6.82
N ASP A 244 -10.16 16.21 -7.05
CA ASP A 244 -10.03 15.55 -8.35
C ASP A 244 -10.67 14.14 -8.27
N PRO A 245 -12.01 14.04 -8.21
CA PRO A 245 -12.71 12.78 -8.00
C PRO A 245 -12.70 11.85 -9.23
N GLU A 246 -12.21 12.34 -10.37
CA GLU A 246 -11.98 11.53 -11.57
C GLU A 246 -10.58 10.90 -11.51
N GLY A 247 -9.54 11.69 -11.28
CA GLY A 247 -8.19 11.20 -11.04
C GLY A 247 -8.09 10.28 -9.81
N GLU A 248 -8.85 10.53 -8.73
CA GLU A 248 -8.96 9.60 -7.59
C GLU A 248 -9.48 8.20 -8.03
N LYS A 249 -10.49 8.13 -8.93
CA LYS A 249 -11.00 6.85 -9.48
C LYS A 249 -9.97 6.20 -10.41
N ILE A 250 -9.34 6.98 -11.30
CA ILE A 250 -8.36 6.47 -12.26
C ILE A 250 -7.18 5.84 -11.51
N HIS A 251 -6.62 6.54 -10.52
CA HIS A 251 -5.50 6.03 -9.72
C HIS A 251 -5.89 4.86 -8.82
N ALA A 252 -7.12 4.80 -8.30
CA ALA A 252 -7.64 3.63 -7.59
C ALA A 252 -7.77 2.40 -8.50
N GLY A 253 -8.28 2.57 -9.72
CA GLY A 253 -8.34 1.52 -10.74
C GLY A 253 -6.95 1.06 -11.19
N LEU A 254 -6.02 2.00 -11.35
CA LEU A 254 -4.63 1.76 -11.74
C LEU A 254 -3.90 0.97 -10.66
N LEU A 255 -4.02 1.38 -9.39
CA LEU A 255 -3.49 0.63 -8.24
C LEU A 255 -4.04 -0.80 -8.19
N LYS A 256 -5.33 -0.99 -8.48
CA LYS A 256 -5.93 -2.33 -8.51
C LYS A 256 -5.32 -3.18 -9.64
N LYS A 257 -5.32 -2.69 -10.88
CA LYS A 257 -4.76 -3.43 -12.02
C LYS A 257 -3.26 -3.73 -11.86
N LEU A 258 -2.47 -2.78 -11.36
CA LEU A 258 -1.03 -2.96 -11.17
C LEU A 258 -0.69 -3.97 -10.05
N ASN A 259 -1.55 -4.12 -9.04
CA ASN A 259 -1.40 -5.17 -8.02
C ASN A 259 -2.02 -6.52 -8.46
N GLU A 260 -2.84 -6.55 -9.53
CA GLU A 260 -3.30 -7.78 -10.19
C GLU A 260 -2.23 -8.36 -11.15
N LEU A 261 -1.23 -7.56 -11.53
CA LEU A 261 -0.02 -8.04 -12.19
C LEU A 261 0.93 -8.66 -11.16
N GLU A 262 1.29 -9.94 -11.31
CA GLU A 262 2.19 -10.71 -10.43
C GLU A 262 3.66 -10.22 -10.50
N SER A 263 3.89 -8.98 -10.06
CA SER A 263 5.17 -8.29 -10.06
C SER A 263 5.87 -8.35 -8.69
N ASP A 264 7.19 -8.20 -8.69
CA ASP A 264 7.99 -8.09 -7.46
C ASP A 264 7.95 -6.66 -6.86
N LEU A 265 7.18 -5.74 -7.48
CA LEU A 265 7.02 -4.35 -7.08
C LEU A 265 5.90 -4.17 -6.05
N THR A 266 6.01 -3.14 -5.22
CA THR A 266 4.93 -2.68 -4.34
C THR A 266 4.36 -1.36 -4.85
N PHE A 267 3.09 -1.34 -5.25
CA PHE A 267 2.38 -0.12 -5.62
C PHE A 267 1.50 0.37 -4.48
N LYS A 268 1.44 1.69 -4.25
CA LYS A 268 0.56 2.33 -3.26
C LYS A 268 0.01 3.65 -3.79
N ILE A 269 -1.19 4.05 -3.34
CA ILE A 269 -1.61 5.45 -3.38
C ILE A 269 -1.17 6.09 -2.06
N GLY A 270 -0.55 7.27 -2.14
CA GLY A 270 -0.10 8.02 -0.97
C GLY A 270 -0.95 9.26 -0.68
N PRO A 271 -0.59 10.03 0.37
CA PRO A 271 -1.27 11.26 0.75
C PRO A 271 -1.05 12.39 -0.27
N GLU A 272 -1.82 13.47 -0.15
CA GLU A 272 -1.62 14.70 -0.92
C GLU A 272 -0.23 15.29 -0.64
N TYR A 273 0.55 15.52 -1.70
CA TYR A 273 1.93 16.00 -1.61
C TYR A 273 2.17 17.14 -2.62
N LYS A 274 2.80 18.25 -2.20
CA LYS A 274 2.92 19.48 -2.99
C LYS A 274 1.58 19.94 -3.62
N SER A 275 0.46 19.75 -2.91
CA SER A 275 -0.94 19.93 -3.37
C SER A 275 -1.42 19.06 -4.54
N MET A 276 -0.61 18.08 -4.96
CA MET A 276 -1.03 17.03 -5.90
C MET A 276 -1.70 15.89 -5.13
N LYS A 277 -2.94 15.57 -5.52
CA LYS A 277 -3.68 14.40 -5.03
C LYS A 277 -3.43 13.20 -5.95
N SER A 278 -3.87 12.03 -5.50
CA SER A 278 -3.95 10.82 -6.33
C SER A 278 -2.60 10.44 -6.96
N CYS A 279 -1.53 10.40 -6.17
CA CYS A 279 -0.22 9.99 -6.68
C CYS A 279 0.01 8.49 -6.47
N LEU A 280 0.53 7.81 -7.50
CA LEU A 280 0.97 6.42 -7.48
C LEU A 280 2.44 6.34 -7.03
N TYR A 281 2.69 5.72 -5.90
CA TYR A 281 4.00 5.50 -5.31
C TYR A 281 4.52 4.12 -5.72
N VAL A 282 5.67 4.07 -6.39
CA VAL A 282 6.28 2.85 -6.95
C VAL A 282 7.45 2.41 -6.07
N GLY A 283 7.37 1.19 -5.54
CA GLY A 283 8.23 0.66 -4.47
C GLY A 283 9.71 0.44 -4.81
N MET A 284 10.36 -0.38 -3.98
CA MET A 284 11.76 -0.81 -4.19
C MET A 284 11.87 -1.76 -5.39
N ALA A 285 13.01 -1.79 -6.07
CA ALA A 285 13.28 -2.69 -7.18
C ALA A 285 14.69 -3.28 -7.20
N SER A 286 14.88 -4.25 -8.08
CA SER A 286 16.11 -4.96 -8.39
C SER A 286 16.61 -4.64 -9.80
N GLU A 287 17.90 -4.88 -10.05
CA GLU A 287 18.65 -4.60 -11.29
C GLU A 287 18.03 -5.17 -12.57
N ASP A 288 17.26 -6.26 -12.45
CA ASP A 288 16.55 -6.94 -13.55
C ASP A 288 15.27 -6.22 -14.00
N MET A 289 14.90 -5.10 -13.36
CA MET A 289 13.70 -4.35 -13.73
C MET A 289 13.85 -3.58 -15.05
N ASP A 290 12.83 -3.65 -15.90
CA ASP A 290 12.68 -2.84 -17.11
C ASP A 290 11.83 -1.59 -16.81
N VAL A 291 12.50 -0.43 -16.78
CA VAL A 291 11.85 0.86 -16.48
C VAL A 291 10.89 1.28 -17.60
N ALA A 292 11.25 1.04 -18.86
CA ALA A 292 10.41 1.40 -20.00
C ALA A 292 9.14 0.54 -20.07
N GLU A 293 9.24 -0.78 -19.86
CA GLU A 293 8.07 -1.66 -19.76
C GLU A 293 7.13 -1.21 -18.61
N LEU A 294 7.71 -0.81 -17.47
CA LEU A 294 6.96 -0.32 -16.31
C LEU A 294 6.20 0.98 -16.63
N VAL A 295 6.89 1.99 -17.18
CA VAL A 295 6.29 3.31 -17.46
C VAL A 295 5.30 3.23 -18.64
N GLU A 296 5.59 2.48 -19.72
CA GLU A 296 4.62 2.22 -20.79
C GLU A 296 3.36 1.56 -20.21
N THR A 297 3.53 0.55 -19.34
CA THR A 297 2.38 -0.16 -18.74
C THR A 297 1.57 0.73 -17.81
N ILE A 298 2.20 1.58 -16.99
CA ILE A 298 1.50 2.56 -16.15
C ILE A 298 0.67 3.52 -17.03
N ALA A 299 1.27 4.12 -18.06
CA ALA A 299 0.59 5.04 -18.96
C ALA A 299 -0.52 4.37 -19.80
N ALA A 300 -0.28 3.14 -20.27
CA ALA A 300 -1.27 2.38 -21.03
C ALA A 300 -2.45 1.93 -20.16
N THR A 301 -2.19 1.46 -18.93
CA THR A 301 -3.24 1.04 -17.99
C THR A 301 -4.09 2.23 -17.54
N ALA A 302 -3.48 3.39 -17.30
CA ALA A 302 -4.19 4.61 -16.93
C ALA A 302 -5.09 5.12 -18.07
N ARG A 303 -4.56 5.21 -19.31
CA ARG A 303 -5.36 5.54 -20.51
C ARG A 303 -6.50 4.56 -20.73
N GLU A 304 -6.27 3.25 -20.58
CA GLU A 304 -7.31 2.24 -20.72
C GLU A 304 -8.41 2.41 -19.66
N ILE A 305 -8.10 2.87 -18.44
CA ILE A 305 -9.09 3.17 -17.41
C ILE A 305 -9.89 4.43 -17.77
N GLU A 306 -9.24 5.51 -18.19
CA GLU A 306 -9.89 6.77 -18.61
C GLU A 306 -10.79 6.57 -19.86
N GLU A 307 -10.30 5.83 -20.86
CA GLU A 307 -11.10 5.49 -22.04
C GLU A 307 -12.32 4.63 -21.65
N ASN A 308 -12.17 3.65 -20.76
CA ASN A 308 -13.30 2.86 -20.27
C ASN A 308 -14.30 3.68 -19.45
N SER A 309 -13.87 4.61 -18.58
CA SER A 309 -14.81 5.48 -17.86
C SER A 309 -15.56 6.41 -18.80
N ARG A 310 -14.86 7.05 -19.75
CA ARG A 310 -15.49 7.91 -20.76
C ARG A 310 -16.45 7.15 -21.68
N LEU A 311 -16.13 5.90 -22.04
CA LEU A 311 -17.03 5.02 -22.80
C LEU A 311 -18.30 4.67 -22.00
N LEU A 312 -18.17 4.35 -20.72
CA LEU A 312 -19.31 4.07 -19.83
C LEU A 312 -20.19 5.31 -19.62
N GLU A 313 -19.61 6.50 -19.51
CA GLU A 313 -20.35 7.76 -19.41
C GLU A 313 -21.09 8.09 -20.71
N ASN A 314 -20.43 7.96 -21.87
CA ASN A 314 -21.07 8.10 -23.19
C ASN A 314 -22.25 7.12 -23.36
N MET A 315 -22.06 5.84 -23.00
CA MET A 315 -23.14 4.84 -23.04
C MET A 315 -24.28 5.19 -22.07
N THR A 316 -23.96 5.72 -20.89
CA THR A 316 -24.94 6.15 -19.90
C THR A 316 -25.77 7.33 -20.40
N GLU A 317 -25.16 8.31 -21.10
CA GLU A 317 -25.90 9.38 -21.74
C GLU A 317 -26.77 8.88 -22.90
N VAL A 318 -26.23 8.02 -23.78
CA VAL A 318 -27.00 7.44 -24.89
C VAL A 318 -28.21 6.64 -24.39
N VAL A 319 -28.06 5.85 -23.32
CA VAL A 319 -29.17 5.14 -22.66
C VAL A 319 -30.16 6.12 -22.01
N ARG A 320 -29.68 7.14 -21.29
CA ARG A 320 -30.53 8.19 -20.68
C ARG A 320 -31.38 8.89 -21.74
N LYS A 321 -30.78 9.25 -22.87
CA LYS A 321 -31.44 9.88 -24.01
C LYS A 321 -32.45 8.93 -24.67
N GLY A 322 -32.06 7.67 -24.91
CA GLY A 322 -32.96 6.63 -25.44
C GLY A 322 -34.19 6.37 -24.57
N ILE A 323 -34.04 6.39 -23.24
CA ILE A 323 -35.16 6.28 -22.29
C ILE A 323 -36.08 7.51 -22.37
N GLN A 324 -35.51 8.72 -22.48
CA GLN A 324 -36.29 9.96 -22.63
C GLN A 324 -37.06 10.00 -23.95
N GLU A 325 -36.41 9.63 -25.06
CA GLU A 325 -37.05 9.54 -26.38
C GLU A 325 -38.15 8.47 -26.39
N ALA A 326 -37.90 7.30 -25.78
CA ALA A 326 -38.89 6.24 -25.65
C ALA A 326 -40.11 6.69 -24.83
N GLN A 327 -39.90 7.43 -23.75
CA GLN A 327 -40.98 7.94 -22.90
C GLN A 327 -41.83 9.00 -23.63
N VAL A 328 -41.20 9.92 -24.38
CA VAL A 328 -41.92 10.91 -25.20
C VAL A 328 -42.69 10.23 -26.34
N GLU A 329 -42.10 9.24 -27.00
CA GLU A 329 -42.76 8.54 -28.10
C GLU A 329 -43.83 7.55 -27.61
N LEU A 330 -43.72 7.03 -26.38
CA LEU A 330 -44.80 6.30 -25.69
C LEU A 330 -45.95 7.23 -25.30
N GLN A 331 -45.66 8.46 -24.84
CA GLN A 331 -46.70 9.47 -24.58
C GLN A 331 -47.43 9.83 -25.88
N LYS A 332 -46.70 10.12 -26.96
CA LYS A 332 -47.28 10.41 -28.28
C LYS A 332 -48.09 9.24 -28.84
N ALA A 333 -47.58 8.00 -28.76
CA ALA A 333 -48.31 6.82 -29.20
C ALA A 333 -49.56 6.53 -28.33
N ASN A 334 -49.53 6.91 -27.05
CA ASN A 334 -50.71 6.86 -26.19
C ASN A 334 -51.73 7.95 -26.57
N GLU A 335 -51.31 9.18 -26.85
CA GLU A 335 -52.19 10.25 -27.37
C GLU A 335 -52.81 9.89 -28.72
N GLU A 336 -52.03 9.34 -29.65
CA GLU A 336 -52.51 8.83 -30.93
C GLU A 336 -53.53 7.69 -30.72
N ARG A 337 -53.24 6.74 -29.81
CA ARG A 337 -54.19 5.68 -29.43
C ARG A 337 -55.47 6.22 -28.79
N LEU A 338 -55.40 7.24 -27.93
CA LEU A 338 -56.59 7.90 -27.35
C LEU A 338 -57.45 8.56 -28.44
N LEU A 339 -56.81 9.06 -29.50
CA LEU A 339 -57.46 9.69 -30.64
C LEU A 339 -58.07 8.66 -31.61
N GLU A 340 -57.39 7.52 -31.84
CA GLU A 340 -57.87 6.39 -32.65
C GLU A 340 -58.99 5.58 -31.97
N GLU A 341 -58.85 5.24 -30.68
CA GLU A 341 -59.90 4.54 -29.91
C GLU A 341 -61.10 5.46 -29.62
N GLY A 342 -60.84 6.76 -29.50
CA GLY A 342 -61.82 7.81 -29.24
C GLY A 342 -62.27 7.87 -27.78
N VAL A 343 -62.40 9.08 -27.23
CA VAL A 343 -62.78 9.36 -25.83
C VAL A 343 -64.03 8.58 -25.36
N LEU A 344 -64.99 8.34 -26.26
CA LEU A 344 -66.21 7.58 -25.98
C LEU A 344 -65.95 6.13 -25.53
N ARG A 345 -64.84 5.49 -25.94
CA ARG A 345 -64.48 4.13 -25.50
C ARG A 345 -63.93 4.09 -24.06
N GLN A 346 -63.54 5.23 -23.49
CA GLN A 346 -63.06 5.29 -22.09
C GLN A 346 -64.17 5.57 -21.08
N ILE A 347 -65.38 5.89 -21.53
CA ILE A 347 -66.55 6.08 -20.65
C ILE A 347 -67.02 4.69 -20.17
N PRO A 348 -67.04 4.39 -18.85
CA PRO A 348 -67.19 3.01 -18.34
C PRO A 348 -68.41 2.22 -18.84
N VAL A 349 -69.52 2.91 -19.16
CA VAL A 349 -70.75 2.27 -19.65
C VAL A 349 -70.75 2.14 -21.18
N VAL A 350 -70.34 3.18 -21.91
CA VAL A 350 -70.42 3.23 -23.38
C VAL A 350 -69.29 2.43 -24.03
N GLY A 351 -68.09 2.47 -23.43
CA GLY A 351 -66.91 1.75 -23.91
C GLY A 351 -67.08 0.25 -23.92
N SER A 352 -67.73 -0.34 -22.91
CA SER A 352 -67.97 -1.79 -22.83
C SER A 352 -68.76 -2.32 -24.03
N VAL A 353 -69.83 -1.61 -24.43
CA VAL A 353 -70.67 -1.98 -25.58
C VAL A 353 -69.92 -1.82 -26.90
N LEU A 354 -69.17 -0.72 -27.06
CA LEU A 354 -68.35 -0.47 -28.26
C LEU A 354 -67.21 -1.49 -28.41
N ASN A 355 -66.57 -1.90 -27.31
CA ASN A 355 -65.48 -2.87 -27.34
C ASN A 355 -65.98 -4.31 -27.59
N TRP A 356 -67.23 -4.62 -27.21
CA TRP A 356 -67.90 -5.88 -27.57
C TRP A 356 -68.28 -5.94 -29.06
N PHE A 357 -68.80 -4.85 -29.63
CA PHE A 357 -69.14 -4.77 -31.06
C PHE A 357 -67.92 -4.59 -31.98
N SER A 358 -66.79 -4.12 -31.46
CA SER A 358 -65.56 -3.84 -32.20
C SER A 358 -64.34 -4.14 -31.33
N PRO A 359 -63.94 -5.42 -31.20
CA PRO A 359 -62.76 -5.81 -30.43
C PRO A 359 -61.49 -5.28 -31.10
N VAL A 360 -60.72 -4.45 -30.38
CA VAL A 360 -59.44 -3.95 -30.89
C VAL A 360 -58.39 -5.07 -30.83
N GLN A 361 -57.77 -5.40 -31.96
CA GLN A 361 -56.58 -6.25 -31.97
C GLN A 361 -55.41 -5.45 -31.38
N ALA A 362 -55.19 -5.59 -30.07
CA ALA A 362 -54.13 -4.92 -29.34
C ALA A 362 -52.74 -5.53 -29.67
N LEU A 363 -52.28 -5.34 -30.91
CA LEU A 363 -50.90 -5.60 -31.31
C LEU A 363 -49.99 -4.63 -30.54
N GLN A 364 -49.37 -5.10 -29.47
CA GLN A 364 -48.51 -4.29 -28.62
C GLN A 364 -47.24 -3.91 -29.39
N LYS A 365 -47.26 -2.71 -29.98
CA LYS A 365 -46.09 -2.08 -30.62
C LYS A 365 -45.07 -1.66 -29.57
N GLY A 366 -44.27 -2.60 -29.11
CA GLY A 366 -43.07 -2.31 -28.35
C GLY A 366 -42.02 -1.61 -29.22
N ARG A 367 -41.10 -0.91 -28.55
CA ARG A 367 -39.81 -0.52 -29.13
C ARG A 367 -38.68 -1.14 -28.29
N THR A 368 -37.57 -1.43 -28.94
CA THR A 368 -36.32 -1.86 -28.30
C THR A 368 -35.27 -0.78 -28.51
N PHE A 369 -34.38 -0.59 -27.54
CA PHE A 369 -33.28 0.37 -27.67
C PHE A 369 -32.02 -0.36 -28.13
N ASN A 370 -31.48 0.03 -29.29
CA ASN A 370 -30.28 -0.57 -29.83
C ASN A 370 -29.04 0.20 -29.33
N LEU A 371 -28.31 -0.41 -28.40
CA LEU A 371 -27.12 0.17 -27.76
C LEU A 371 -25.98 0.48 -28.73
N THR A 372 -25.86 -0.24 -29.86
CA THR A 372 -24.79 0.00 -30.86
C THR A 372 -25.21 0.97 -31.97
N ALA A 373 -26.50 1.12 -32.24
CA ALA A 373 -27.02 2.16 -33.14
C ALA A 373 -27.34 3.49 -32.43
N GLY A 374 -27.49 3.47 -31.09
CA GLY A 374 -27.87 4.63 -30.29
C GLY A 374 -29.33 5.09 -30.49
N SER A 375 -30.19 4.20 -30.99
CA SER A 375 -31.53 4.54 -31.50
C SER A 375 -32.62 3.57 -31.04
N LEU A 376 -33.87 4.00 -31.17
CA LEU A 376 -35.06 3.19 -30.93
C LEU A 376 -35.50 2.47 -32.20
N GLU A 377 -35.69 1.16 -32.09
CA GLU A 377 -36.17 0.30 -33.17
C GLU A 377 -37.53 -0.31 -32.81
N SER A 378 -38.38 -0.57 -33.82
CA SER A 378 -39.65 -1.26 -33.60
C SER A 378 -39.42 -2.73 -33.21
N THR A 379 -40.20 -3.26 -32.26
CA THR A 379 -40.19 -4.71 -31.97
C THR A 379 -41.01 -5.53 -32.96
N GLU A 380 -41.79 -4.90 -33.85
CA GLU A 380 -42.57 -5.58 -34.89
C GLU A 380 -41.77 -6.66 -35.65
N PRO A 381 -40.55 -6.43 -36.17
CA PRO A 381 -39.71 -7.48 -36.76
C PRO A 381 -39.39 -8.64 -35.81
N ILE A 382 -39.18 -8.39 -34.50
CA ILE A 382 -38.87 -9.44 -33.51
C ILE A 382 -40.08 -10.38 -33.34
N TYR A 383 -41.30 -9.83 -33.34
CA TYR A 383 -42.52 -10.64 -33.33
C TYR A 383 -42.69 -11.42 -34.64
N VAL A 384 -42.43 -10.82 -35.80
CA VAL A 384 -42.52 -11.48 -37.11
C VAL A 384 -41.52 -12.65 -37.22
N TYR A 385 -40.25 -12.46 -36.82
CA TYR A 385 -39.26 -13.54 -36.85
C TYR A 385 -39.58 -14.67 -35.85
N LYS A 386 -40.03 -14.34 -34.61
CA LYS A 386 -40.48 -15.36 -33.65
C LYS A 386 -41.68 -16.16 -34.14
N ALA A 387 -42.62 -15.52 -34.84
CA ALA A 387 -43.78 -16.20 -35.44
C ALA A 387 -43.39 -17.16 -36.59
N GLN A 388 -42.20 -17.02 -37.17
CA GLN A 388 -41.69 -17.87 -38.25
C GLN A 388 -40.77 -19.01 -37.77
N GLY A 389 -40.59 -19.19 -36.45
CA GLY A 389 -39.90 -20.34 -35.87
C GLY A 389 -38.38 -20.37 -36.04
N ALA A 390 -37.77 -19.33 -36.63
CA ALA A 390 -36.32 -19.21 -36.76
C ALA A 390 -35.70 -18.89 -35.39
N GLY A 391 -35.08 -19.89 -34.76
CA GLY A 391 -34.35 -19.72 -33.50
C GLY A 391 -33.06 -18.93 -33.72
N VAL A 392 -33.06 -17.66 -33.30
CA VAL A 392 -31.88 -16.79 -33.36
C VAL A 392 -31.22 -16.74 -31.98
N THR A 393 -29.97 -17.20 -31.90
CA THR A 393 -29.08 -17.01 -30.74
C THR A 393 -28.92 -15.52 -30.44
N PRO A 394 -28.94 -15.07 -29.17
CA PRO A 394 -28.68 -13.66 -28.87
C PRO A 394 -27.30 -13.23 -29.41
N PRO A 395 -27.14 -11.96 -29.82
CA PRO A 395 -25.85 -11.47 -30.28
C PRO A 395 -24.80 -11.65 -29.15
N PRO A 396 -23.56 -12.03 -29.49
CA PRO A 396 -22.54 -12.28 -28.48
C PRO A 396 -22.28 -11.01 -27.67
N THR A 397 -22.33 -11.12 -26.35
CA THR A 397 -21.84 -10.08 -25.43
C THR A 397 -20.42 -9.69 -25.85
N PRO A 398 -20.08 -8.39 -25.96
CA PRO A 398 -18.76 -7.97 -26.41
C PRO A 398 -17.69 -8.31 -25.38
N SER A 399 -17.09 -9.50 -25.54
CA SER A 399 -15.96 -9.98 -24.74
C SER A 399 -14.70 -9.17 -25.05
N GLY A 400 -14.46 -8.12 -24.26
CA GLY A 400 -13.29 -7.24 -24.38
C GLY A 400 -11.98 -8.03 -24.22
N SER A 401 -11.32 -8.33 -25.34
CA SER A 401 -10.13 -9.19 -25.39
C SER A 401 -9.05 -8.61 -26.31
N ARG A 402 -8.35 -7.58 -25.82
CA ARG A 402 -7.10 -7.06 -26.42
C ARG A 402 -6.01 -6.69 -25.41
N THR A 403 -5.90 -7.45 -24.32
CA THR A 403 -4.58 -7.62 -23.69
C THR A 403 -3.65 -8.35 -24.67
N LYS A 404 -2.42 -7.85 -24.85
CA LYS A 404 -1.35 -8.60 -25.54
C LYS A 404 -1.17 -9.92 -24.77
N GLN A 405 -1.23 -11.08 -25.42
CA GLN A 405 -1.02 -12.37 -24.73
C GLN A 405 0.43 -12.49 -24.24
N ARG A 406 0.67 -12.13 -22.97
CA ARG A 406 1.91 -12.45 -22.26
C ARG A 406 1.94 -13.96 -22.01
N LEU A 407 3.05 -14.62 -22.35
CA LEU A 407 3.20 -16.05 -22.16
C LEU A 407 3.25 -16.40 -20.66
N PRO A 408 2.67 -17.54 -20.22
CA PRO A 408 2.71 -17.97 -18.83
C PRO A 408 4.15 -18.02 -18.29
N GLY A 409 4.38 -17.43 -17.11
CA GLY A 409 5.68 -17.45 -16.41
C GLY A 409 6.59 -16.24 -16.62
N GLN A 410 6.29 -15.32 -17.55
CA GLN A 410 7.02 -14.05 -17.63
C GLN A 410 6.49 -13.04 -16.62
N LYS A 411 7.23 -12.81 -15.52
CA LYS A 411 6.94 -11.72 -14.58
C LYS A 411 6.83 -10.35 -15.28
N PRO A 412 5.96 -9.43 -14.82
CA PRO A 412 5.90 -8.05 -15.29
C PRO A 412 7.22 -7.30 -15.09
N PHE A 413 7.54 -6.38 -16.00
CA PHE A 413 8.61 -5.38 -15.84
C PHE A 413 10.01 -5.95 -15.62
N LYS A 414 10.33 -7.09 -16.25
CA LYS A 414 11.66 -7.71 -16.13
C LYS A 414 12.36 -7.74 -17.48
N ARG A 415 13.56 -7.16 -17.53
CA ARG A 415 14.42 -7.10 -18.72
C ARG A 415 14.59 -8.51 -19.27
N SER A 416 13.98 -8.78 -20.42
CA SER A 416 14.01 -10.11 -21.03
C SER A 416 15.45 -10.47 -21.40
N LEU A 417 15.97 -11.57 -20.86
CA LEU A 417 17.37 -11.97 -21.01
C LEU A 417 17.61 -12.56 -22.42
N ARG A 418 17.62 -11.67 -23.42
CA ARG A 418 17.62 -11.98 -24.86
C ARG A 418 19.01 -12.38 -25.37
N GLY A 419 19.58 -13.42 -24.77
CA GLY A 419 20.77 -14.10 -25.29
C GLY A 419 20.42 -14.93 -26.53
N SER A 420 21.23 -14.77 -27.58
CA SER A 420 21.42 -15.68 -28.74
C SER A 420 20.59 -16.97 -28.72
N ASP A 421 19.71 -17.20 -29.69
CA ASP A 421 20.18 -17.49 -31.06
C ASP A 421 19.33 -16.89 -32.19
N ALA A 422 19.93 -16.86 -33.38
CA ALA A 422 19.25 -16.52 -34.61
C ALA A 422 18.90 -17.78 -35.41
N LEU A 423 17.61 -17.98 -35.71
CA LEU A 423 17.16 -18.57 -36.97
C LEU A 423 15.72 -18.13 -37.26
N SER A 424 15.42 -17.92 -38.53
CA SER A 424 14.09 -17.53 -39.00
C SER A 424 13.29 -18.77 -39.36
N GLU A 425 12.10 -18.95 -38.79
CA GLU A 425 11.07 -19.79 -39.38
C GLU A 425 9.78 -18.98 -39.61
N THR A 426 9.39 -18.90 -40.88
CA THR A 426 8.18 -18.20 -41.33
C THR A 426 7.01 -19.17 -41.39
N SER A 427 5.88 -18.77 -40.80
CA SER A 427 4.51 -19.12 -41.21
C SER A 427 4.19 -20.55 -41.70
N SER A 428 3.20 -21.19 -41.09
CA SER A 428 2.12 -21.81 -41.86
C SER A 428 0.82 -21.90 -41.06
N VAL A 429 -0.30 -21.71 -41.75
CA VAL A 429 -1.66 -21.95 -41.26
C VAL A 429 -2.20 -23.18 -41.98
N SER A 430 -2.82 -24.10 -41.26
CA SER A 430 -3.56 -25.21 -41.85
C SER A 430 -4.76 -25.59 -40.99
N HIS A 431 -5.95 -25.14 -41.39
CA HIS A 431 -7.21 -25.78 -40.99
C HIS A 431 -7.31 -27.16 -41.65
N ILE A 432 -7.77 -28.17 -40.90
CA ILE A 432 -8.54 -29.30 -41.40
C ILE A 432 -9.66 -29.56 -40.36
N GLU A 433 -10.87 -29.88 -40.82
CA GLU A 433 -12.07 -30.07 -40.00
C GLU A 433 -12.38 -31.57 -39.78
N ASP A 434 -13.17 -31.82 -38.73
CA ASP A 434 -14.10 -32.94 -38.48
C ASP A 434 -13.84 -34.36 -39.03
N LEU A 435 -13.90 -35.34 -38.11
CA LEU A 435 -14.96 -36.37 -38.16
C LEU A 435 -15.14 -37.09 -36.81
N GLU A 436 -16.37 -37.50 -36.51
CA GLU A 436 -16.78 -38.07 -35.22
C GLU A 436 -16.77 -39.62 -35.16
N LYS A 437 -16.79 -40.13 -33.91
CA LYS A 437 -17.77 -41.12 -33.36
C LYS A 437 -17.41 -42.62 -33.23
N VAL A 438 -18.07 -43.20 -32.21
CA VAL A 438 -18.42 -44.62 -31.94
C VAL A 438 -17.49 -45.41 -31.01
N GLU A 439 -18.06 -45.83 -29.89
CA GLU A 439 -17.54 -46.84 -28.96
C GLU A 439 -17.92 -48.27 -29.41
N HIS A 440 -17.14 -49.29 -29.04
CA HIS A 440 -17.57 -50.35 -28.11
C HIS A 440 -16.64 -51.58 -28.08
N LEU A 441 -16.26 -51.99 -26.85
CA LEU A 441 -16.18 -53.36 -26.31
C LEU A 441 -15.49 -54.49 -27.11
N SER A 442 -14.43 -55.08 -26.54
CA SER A 442 -14.44 -56.43 -25.91
C SER A 442 -13.03 -57.03 -25.73
N GLY A 443 -12.81 -57.90 -24.72
CA GLY A 443 -11.67 -58.83 -24.69
C GLY A 443 -10.80 -58.92 -23.42
N GLY A 444 -11.29 -59.60 -22.37
CA GLY A 444 -10.43 -60.31 -21.39
C GLY A 444 -10.14 -61.76 -21.85
N PRO A 445 -9.58 -62.69 -21.03
CA PRO A 445 -9.64 -62.71 -19.55
C PRO A 445 -8.38 -63.20 -18.76
N GLU A 446 -8.45 -63.05 -17.41
CA GLU A 446 -7.97 -63.91 -16.28
C GLU A 446 -6.55 -64.56 -16.27
N GLN A 447 -5.77 -64.51 -15.18
CA GLN A 447 -6.00 -65.11 -13.83
C GLN A 447 -5.32 -64.25 -12.71
N ILE A 448 -5.88 -64.03 -11.50
CA ILE A 448 -6.15 -64.93 -10.33
C ILE A 448 -4.83 -65.41 -9.68
N THR A 449 -4.53 -65.31 -8.37
CA THR A 449 -5.29 -65.24 -7.06
C THR A 449 -4.83 -63.99 -6.23
N LEU A 450 -5.37 -63.45 -5.11
CA LEU A 450 -6.23 -63.86 -3.96
C LEU A 450 -5.51 -64.83 -2.95
N GLU A 451 -5.65 -64.81 -1.61
CA GLU A 451 -6.46 -64.11 -0.56
C GLU A 451 -5.52 -63.63 0.59
N ALA A 452 -5.79 -62.73 1.57
CA ALA A 452 -6.96 -62.22 2.31
C ALA A 452 -7.42 -63.03 3.57
N SER A 453 -7.36 -62.39 4.76
CA SER A 453 -8.23 -62.68 5.94
C SER A 453 -8.04 -61.65 7.07
N SER A 454 -9.07 -61.42 7.91
CA SER A 454 -9.13 -60.35 8.95
C SER A 454 -9.68 -60.87 10.30
N THR A 455 -9.41 -60.18 11.41
CA THR A 455 -10.25 -60.04 12.65
C THR A 455 -9.51 -59.12 13.65
N GLU A 456 -10.02 -57.95 14.04
CA GLU A 456 -11.00 -57.61 15.11
C GLU A 456 -10.41 -57.44 16.54
N GLY A 457 -10.83 -56.38 17.27
CA GLY A 457 -10.40 -56.15 18.67
C GLY A 457 -10.50 -54.69 19.20
N HIS A 458 -11.71 -54.23 19.53
CA HIS A 458 -11.99 -53.00 20.33
C HIS A 458 -12.74 -53.42 21.64
N PRO A 459 -13.07 -52.54 22.62
CA PRO A 459 -13.04 -51.07 22.66
C PRO A 459 -12.40 -50.42 23.92
N GLY A 460 -12.41 -49.09 24.03
CA GLY A 460 -12.13 -48.36 25.28
C GLY A 460 -12.17 -46.83 25.15
N ALA A 461 -13.22 -46.19 25.68
CA ALA A 461 -13.37 -44.72 25.80
C ALA A 461 -14.22 -44.43 27.08
N PRO A 462 -14.28 -43.18 27.63
CA PRO A 462 -15.14 -42.14 27.01
C PRO A 462 -14.66 -40.68 27.18
N SER A 463 -15.33 -39.78 26.44
CA SER A 463 -15.34 -38.32 26.66
C SER A 463 -16.42 -37.89 27.67
N PRO A 464 -16.38 -36.65 28.20
CA PRO A 464 -17.53 -35.99 28.84
C PRO A 464 -18.06 -34.78 28.02
N GLN A 465 -19.37 -34.51 28.09
CA GLN A 465 -20.00 -33.30 27.53
C GLN A 465 -21.30 -32.93 28.27
N HIS A 466 -21.65 -31.63 28.25
CA HIS A 466 -22.93 -30.98 28.60
C HIS A 466 -23.62 -31.16 29.97
N ALA A 467 -23.71 -30.04 30.70
CA ALA A 467 -24.96 -29.40 31.14
C ALA A 467 -24.64 -27.89 31.28
N ASP A 468 -25.24 -26.91 30.60
CA ASP A 468 -26.65 -26.54 30.38
C ASP A 468 -27.44 -26.24 31.67
N GLN A 469 -27.66 -24.95 31.91
CA GLN A 469 -28.90 -24.45 32.52
C GLN A 469 -29.18 -23.01 32.08
N THR A 470 -30.44 -22.72 31.76
CA THR A 470 -30.89 -21.47 31.14
C THR A 470 -32.00 -20.87 31.98
N GLU A 471 -31.96 -19.57 32.26
CA GLU A 471 -33.18 -18.80 32.49
C GLU A 471 -32.98 -17.31 32.19
N ALA A 472 -34.07 -16.59 31.94
CA ALA A 472 -34.07 -15.21 31.48
C ALA A 472 -35.37 -14.50 31.91
N PHE A 473 -35.39 -13.16 31.91
CA PHE A 473 -36.44 -12.30 31.34
C PHE A 473 -36.28 -10.82 31.74
N GLN A 474 -36.35 -9.91 30.75
CA GLN A 474 -37.03 -8.58 30.76
C GLN A 474 -36.65 -7.54 31.87
N LYS A 475 -36.85 -6.22 31.75
CA LYS A 475 -37.43 -5.32 30.73
C LYS A 475 -36.97 -3.86 31.01
N GLY A 476 -37.11 -2.98 30.02
CA GLY A 476 -37.51 -1.57 30.26
C GLY A 476 -36.42 -0.49 30.27
N ALA A 477 -36.71 0.58 29.53
CA ALA A 477 -36.16 1.94 29.66
C ALA A 477 -37.28 2.85 30.26
N PRO A 478 -37.13 4.17 30.49
CA PRO A 478 -36.02 5.06 30.12
C PRO A 478 -35.57 6.04 31.25
N HIS A 479 -35.00 7.18 30.83
CA HIS A 479 -34.52 8.33 31.62
C HIS A 479 -35.63 9.05 32.43
N PRO A 480 -35.26 9.88 33.42
CA PRO A 480 -35.67 11.29 33.36
C PRO A 480 -34.55 12.30 33.70
N GLU A 481 -34.84 13.57 33.40
CA GLU A 481 -33.96 14.75 33.47
C GLU A 481 -34.05 15.49 34.84
N ASP A 482 -33.57 16.74 34.88
CA ASP A 482 -33.69 17.78 35.93
C ASP A 482 -32.88 17.58 37.24
N ASP A 483 -32.34 18.63 37.89
CA ASP A 483 -32.35 20.08 37.56
C ASP A 483 -30.99 20.76 37.91
N HIS A 484 -30.80 21.96 37.35
CA HIS A 484 -29.74 22.94 37.61
C HIS A 484 -30.17 23.85 38.82
N PRO A 485 -29.50 24.99 39.24
CA PRO A 485 -28.73 25.93 38.41
C PRO A 485 -27.57 26.77 39.03
N GLN A 486 -26.84 27.45 38.13
CA GLN A 486 -26.17 28.78 38.30
C GLN A 486 -25.04 28.93 39.36
N MET A 487 -24.09 29.86 39.27
CA MET A 487 -23.79 31.00 38.37
C MET A 487 -22.23 31.09 38.22
N GLY A 488 -21.60 31.65 37.18
CA GLY A 488 -22.07 32.28 35.96
C GLY A 488 -20.90 32.62 35.00
N LYS A 489 -21.21 32.90 33.72
CA LYS A 489 -20.30 33.47 32.69
C LYS A 489 -20.44 35.02 32.67
N PRO A 490 -19.83 35.83 31.76
CA PRO A 490 -18.85 35.55 30.69
C PRO A 490 -17.61 36.51 30.67
N GLY A 491 -16.73 36.40 29.66
CA GLY A 491 -15.68 37.39 29.41
C GLY A 491 -14.63 37.00 28.35
N SER A 492 -15.00 37.01 27.06
CA SER A 492 -14.06 36.69 25.96
C SER A 492 -13.09 37.85 25.65
N ARG A 493 -11.84 37.53 25.27
CA ARG A 493 -11.12 38.19 24.16
C ARG A 493 -9.83 37.49 23.77
N ASP A 494 -9.63 37.34 22.46
CA ASP A 494 -8.34 37.05 21.83
C ASP A 494 -7.33 38.18 22.04
N LEU A 495 -6.03 37.86 21.95
CA LEU A 495 -5.07 38.73 21.26
C LEU A 495 -3.86 37.92 20.77
N ARG A 496 -3.38 38.26 19.56
CA ARG A 496 -2.24 37.61 18.89
C ARG A 496 -0.93 38.26 19.31
N LEU A 497 0.17 37.50 19.27
CA LEU A 497 1.52 38.08 19.33
C LEU A 497 2.18 38.16 17.93
N THR A 498 2.38 39.41 17.50
CA THR A 498 3.60 39.95 16.84
C THR A 498 4.25 39.21 15.66
N GLN A 499 4.22 39.86 14.49
CA GLN A 499 5.33 39.85 13.54
C GLN A 499 6.40 40.90 13.95
N PRO A 500 7.68 40.75 13.57
CA PRO A 500 8.67 41.82 13.63
C PRO A 500 8.53 42.79 12.44
N VAL A 501 9.05 44.01 12.59
CA VAL A 501 9.05 45.07 11.56
C VAL A 501 10.49 45.36 11.11
N ASN A 502 10.72 45.46 9.80
CA ASN A 502 11.98 45.95 9.24
C ASN A 502 12.11 47.47 9.43
N SER A 503 13.30 47.94 9.80
CA SER A 503 13.66 49.37 9.78
C SER A 503 14.99 49.55 9.03
N HIS A 504 14.99 50.40 8.00
CA HIS A 504 16.21 50.82 7.30
C HIS A 504 17.05 51.76 8.17
N LEU A 505 18.33 51.43 8.37
CA LEU A 505 19.47 52.35 8.19
C LEU A 505 20.79 51.56 8.16
#